data_AF-A0A661G241-F1
#
_entry.id   AF-A0A661G241-F1
#
_cell.length_a   1.000
_cell.length_b   1.000
_cell.length_c   1.000
_cell.angle_alpha   90.00
_cell.angle_beta   90.00
_cell.angle_gamma   90.00
#
_symmetry.space_group_name_H-M   'P 1'
#
loop_
_entity.id
_entity.type
_entity.pdbx_description
1 polymer ?
#
loop_
_entity_poly.entity_id
_entity_poly.type
_entity_poly.pdbx_seq_one_letter_code
_entity_poly.pdbx_strand_id
1 'polypeptide(L)'
;MSSVKQSLVFAFVIFAASQGNAASRQVDLDTWLSRDLMPYVSQQLTTQPRFRNELLRFVVMTDENPQSASNKLALALRDRLRNSLADVPGIRIAWQPEQSTPGNVNGSIDCTKDDVHYYIGIELTEDRAGSLRVEVRALDIEDRTWVAGFSRSWHGPLSTPQRRLLRQPETDLSFRGRRGAPYEQSQTDLLAADLAHDLGCTLLRQTAGEYVVSAADAETNKDPMLGTTGMLELISNNLADYRAVQYSTTAANANAVLEGKAHQIDDELFQYWITITPVDADSDMPTLSSNAYIRIPEKFSAAALEPEVRISMAKADAGFLDTLQIVELRNVRSCASGNNRYRASRETSSSYSFAGDDCYALEVGSTADAVVFFLNHQLNHGLVRLTDATCSQRTSAKIARTNKQIRFPLPLESLPSSSWAVADSWQLHPDRETYYVVAATDTKAARALAQHIERLPKRCSASVRSGLEGVELRRWLEELALVTEHWEGAIDWRSIRVKSIY
;
A
#
# COMPACT_ATOMS: atom_id res chain seq x y z
N MET A 1 46.43 -37.43 -79.11
CA MET A 1 46.17 -35.98 -79.16
C MET A 1 45.00 -35.68 -78.23
N SER A 2 45.15 -34.61 -77.46
CA SER A 2 44.44 -34.27 -76.22
C SER A 2 43.00 -33.79 -76.44
N SER A 3 42.13 -34.14 -75.48
CA SER A 3 41.17 -33.24 -74.79
C SER A 3 39.74 -33.80 -74.72
N VAL A 4 39.34 -34.35 -73.57
CA VAL A 4 37.93 -34.32 -73.12
C VAL A 4 37.89 -34.18 -71.60
N LYS A 5 37.07 -33.21 -71.17
CA LYS A 5 36.85 -32.70 -69.81
C LYS A 5 36.24 -33.76 -68.87
N GLN A 6 36.78 -33.84 -67.64
CA GLN A 6 36.11 -34.46 -66.49
C GLN A 6 35.32 -33.40 -65.72
N SER A 7 34.02 -33.62 -65.53
CA SER A 7 33.20 -32.97 -64.52
C SER A 7 32.78 -34.03 -63.49
N LEU A 8 33.23 -33.85 -62.26
CA LEU A 8 32.98 -34.73 -61.13
C LEU A 8 31.80 -34.15 -60.33
N VAL A 9 30.69 -34.88 -60.28
CA VAL A 9 29.51 -34.58 -59.46
C VAL A 9 29.75 -35.11 -58.05
N PHE A 10 29.74 -34.23 -57.06
CA PHE A 10 29.78 -34.58 -55.64
C PHE A 10 28.39 -34.96 -55.15
N ALA A 11 28.23 -36.20 -54.68
CA ALA A 11 27.05 -36.66 -53.95
C ALA A 11 27.17 -36.25 -52.47
N PHE A 12 26.23 -35.44 -51.97
CA PHE A 12 26.11 -35.11 -50.55
C PHE A 12 25.10 -36.06 -49.90
N VAL A 13 25.58 -36.89 -48.98
CA VAL A 13 24.75 -37.75 -48.12
C VAL A 13 24.20 -36.88 -46.98
N ILE A 14 22.88 -36.70 -46.93
CA ILE A 14 22.18 -36.01 -45.84
C ILE A 14 21.97 -37.02 -44.71
N PHE A 15 22.72 -36.86 -43.62
CA PHE A 15 22.42 -37.52 -42.35
C PHE A 15 21.23 -36.83 -41.69
N ALA A 16 20.10 -37.53 -41.61
CA ALA A 16 18.97 -37.15 -40.78
C ALA A 16 19.32 -37.39 -39.31
N ALA A 17 19.76 -36.34 -38.60
CA ALA A 17 19.82 -36.34 -37.15
C ALA A 17 18.41 -36.09 -36.61
N SER A 18 17.78 -37.14 -36.07
CA SER A 18 16.60 -37.05 -35.23
C SER A 18 16.92 -36.23 -33.98
N GLN A 19 16.58 -34.93 -33.98
CA GLN A 19 16.58 -34.15 -32.75
C GLN A 19 15.39 -34.60 -31.90
N GLY A 20 15.68 -35.44 -30.92
CA GLY A 20 14.76 -35.81 -29.86
C GLY A 20 14.27 -34.58 -29.11
N ASN A 21 12.99 -34.58 -28.78
CA ASN A 21 12.25 -33.58 -28.02
C ASN A 21 13.03 -33.06 -26.80
N ALA A 22 13.68 -31.91 -26.93
CA ALA A 22 13.93 -31.04 -25.79
C ALA A 22 12.67 -30.18 -25.61
N ALA A 23 11.70 -30.69 -24.86
CA ALA A 23 10.68 -29.84 -24.26
C ALA A 23 11.45 -28.81 -23.41
N SER A 24 11.55 -27.58 -23.90
CA SER A 24 12.16 -26.47 -23.17
C SER A 24 11.52 -26.45 -21.78
N ARG A 25 12.32 -26.60 -20.72
CA ARG A 25 11.86 -26.38 -19.35
C ARG A 25 11.43 -24.91 -19.26
N GLN A 26 10.15 -24.66 -19.54
CA GLN A 26 9.58 -23.33 -19.51
C GLN A 26 9.71 -22.85 -18.07
N VAL A 27 10.52 -21.81 -17.89
CA VAL A 27 10.79 -21.24 -16.58
C VAL A 27 9.48 -20.64 -16.09
N ASP A 28 9.06 -20.98 -14.87
CA ASP A 28 7.86 -20.40 -14.26
C ASP A 28 7.97 -18.87 -14.15
N LEU A 29 6.83 -18.18 -14.24
CA LEU A 29 6.75 -16.71 -14.28
C LEU A 29 7.49 -16.04 -13.11
N ASP A 30 7.37 -16.56 -11.89
CA ASP A 30 8.04 -15.99 -10.71
C ASP A 30 9.57 -16.19 -10.77
N THR A 31 10.00 -17.30 -11.35
CA THR A 31 11.43 -17.59 -11.55
C THR A 31 12.01 -16.72 -12.65
N TRP A 32 11.27 -16.50 -13.75
CA TRP A 32 11.68 -15.58 -14.81
C TRP A 32 11.77 -14.14 -14.29
N LEU A 33 10.76 -13.69 -13.57
CA LEU A 33 10.73 -12.34 -12.99
C LEU A 33 11.98 -12.07 -12.13
N SER A 34 12.30 -12.99 -11.24
CA SER A 34 13.40 -12.82 -10.27
C SER A 34 14.79 -13.06 -10.85
N ARG A 35 14.95 -14.01 -11.79
CA ARG A 35 16.27 -14.42 -12.30
C ARG A 35 16.65 -13.78 -13.63
N ASP A 36 15.68 -13.29 -14.39
CA ASP A 36 15.92 -12.71 -15.72
C ASP A 36 15.45 -11.25 -15.77
N LEU A 37 14.16 -10.98 -15.52
CA LEU A 37 13.61 -9.64 -15.72
C LEU A 37 14.22 -8.58 -14.80
N MET A 38 14.22 -8.80 -13.48
CA MET A 38 14.72 -7.80 -12.52
C MET A 38 16.22 -7.49 -12.73
N PRO A 39 17.12 -8.48 -12.85
CA PRO A 39 18.52 -8.20 -13.16
C PRO A 39 18.70 -7.49 -14.50
N TYR A 40 17.94 -7.88 -15.53
CA TYR A 40 17.98 -7.22 -16.83
C TYR A 40 17.60 -5.75 -16.73
N VAL A 41 16.45 -5.43 -16.12
CA VAL A 41 15.97 -4.04 -16.00
C VAL A 41 16.94 -3.21 -15.17
N SER A 42 17.43 -3.73 -14.04
CA SER A 42 18.46 -3.07 -13.22
C SER A 42 19.71 -2.75 -14.04
N GLN A 43 20.22 -3.71 -14.81
CA GLN A 43 21.37 -3.51 -15.68
C GLN A 43 21.09 -2.46 -16.76
N GLN A 44 19.96 -2.53 -17.46
CA GLN A 44 19.65 -1.56 -18.52
C GLN A 44 19.58 -0.13 -17.97
N LEU A 45 18.89 0.07 -16.83
CA LEU A 45 18.68 1.38 -16.23
C LEU A 45 19.96 1.98 -15.65
N THR A 46 20.91 1.15 -15.20
CA THR A 46 22.17 1.64 -14.61
C THR A 46 23.31 1.81 -15.62
N THR A 47 23.30 1.04 -16.73
CA THR A 47 24.41 1.02 -17.68
C THR A 47 24.16 1.87 -18.92
N GLN A 48 22.91 2.06 -19.35
CA GLN A 48 22.65 2.86 -20.54
C GLN A 48 22.69 4.36 -20.20
N PRO A 49 23.48 5.18 -20.94
CA PRO A 49 23.60 6.61 -20.67
C PRO A 49 22.28 7.37 -20.70
N ARG A 50 21.31 6.92 -21.52
CA ARG A 50 20.02 7.58 -21.72
C ARG A 50 19.10 7.59 -20.50
N PHE A 51 19.33 6.74 -19.50
CA PHE A 51 18.54 6.71 -18.26
C PHE A 51 19.23 7.45 -17.11
N ARG A 52 20.42 8.02 -17.35
CA ARG A 52 21.20 8.66 -16.30
C ARG A 52 20.53 9.96 -15.86
N ASN A 53 20.23 10.05 -14.57
CA ASN A 53 19.51 11.16 -13.92
C ASN A 53 18.04 11.33 -14.34
N GLU A 54 17.52 10.41 -15.15
CA GLU A 54 16.14 10.41 -15.62
C GLU A 54 15.19 9.86 -14.56
N LEU A 55 13.96 10.37 -14.55
CA LEU A 55 12.90 9.92 -13.65
C LEU A 55 12.01 8.89 -14.35
N LEU A 56 11.81 7.75 -13.67
CA LEU A 56 11.10 6.61 -14.21
C LEU A 56 9.79 6.39 -13.45
N ARG A 57 8.77 5.89 -14.16
CA ARG A 57 7.56 5.35 -13.55
C ARG A 57 7.25 3.96 -14.10
N PHE A 58 6.93 3.04 -13.22
CA PHE A 58 6.51 1.68 -13.57
C PHE A 58 5.00 1.66 -13.73
N VAL A 59 4.52 1.15 -14.86
CA VAL A 59 3.09 1.19 -15.21
C VAL A 59 2.65 -0.13 -15.83
N VAL A 60 1.39 -0.49 -15.63
CA VAL A 60 0.77 -1.53 -16.46
C VAL A 60 0.27 -0.88 -17.75
N MET A 61 0.52 -1.53 -18.87
CA MET A 61 0.12 -1.05 -20.18
C MET A 61 -0.90 -1.96 -20.85
N THR A 62 -1.71 -1.35 -21.69
CA THR A 62 -2.59 -2.02 -22.66
C THR A 62 -2.70 -1.11 -23.87
N ASP A 63 -2.51 -1.66 -25.07
CA ASP A 63 -2.53 -0.91 -26.32
C ASP A 63 -1.64 0.34 -26.27
N GLU A 64 -0.39 0.16 -25.82
CA GLU A 64 0.65 1.20 -25.68
C GLU A 64 0.34 2.33 -24.68
N ASN A 65 -0.75 2.24 -23.93
CA ASN A 65 -1.16 3.27 -22.98
C ASN A 65 -1.07 2.77 -21.54
N PRO A 66 -0.56 3.59 -20.60
CA PRO A 66 -0.65 3.29 -19.18
C PRO A 66 -2.11 3.17 -18.74
N GLN A 67 -2.40 2.17 -17.91
CA GLN A 67 -3.75 1.88 -17.45
C GLN A 67 -3.91 2.20 -15.97
N SER A 68 -4.94 2.97 -15.61
CA SER A 68 -5.31 3.22 -14.22
C SER A 68 -6.13 2.07 -13.62
N ALA A 69 -6.62 1.15 -14.45
CA ALA A 69 -7.35 -0.05 -14.04
C ALA A 69 -6.76 -1.26 -14.78
N SER A 70 -6.48 -2.32 -14.05
CA SER A 70 -5.92 -3.56 -14.59
C SER A 70 -6.37 -4.75 -13.76
N ASN A 71 -5.49 -5.72 -13.52
CA ASN A 71 -5.72 -6.88 -12.68
C ASN A 71 -4.61 -7.07 -11.66
N LYS A 72 -4.91 -7.80 -10.57
CA LYS A 72 -3.96 -8.04 -9.48
C LYS A 72 -2.67 -8.72 -9.91
N LEU A 73 -2.67 -9.53 -10.97
CA LEU A 73 -1.43 -10.15 -11.45
C LEU A 73 -0.50 -9.11 -12.08
N ALA A 74 -1.01 -8.27 -12.98
CA ALA A 74 -0.22 -7.23 -13.64
C ALA A 74 0.37 -6.25 -12.63
N LEU A 75 -0.44 -5.78 -11.67
CA LEU A 75 0.01 -4.87 -10.62
C LEU A 75 1.04 -5.53 -9.69
N ALA A 76 0.85 -6.80 -9.31
CA ALA A 76 1.83 -7.52 -8.50
C ALA A 76 3.19 -7.68 -9.22
N LEU A 77 3.19 -7.93 -10.53
CA LEU A 77 4.43 -8.00 -11.33
C LEU A 77 5.13 -6.63 -11.37
N ARG A 78 4.36 -5.56 -11.62
CA ARG A 78 4.84 -4.18 -11.61
C ARG A 78 5.43 -3.79 -10.27
N ASP A 79 4.72 -4.04 -9.18
CA ASP A 79 5.16 -3.67 -7.84
C ASP A 79 6.42 -4.41 -7.44
N ARG A 80 6.50 -5.70 -7.76
CA ARG A 80 7.70 -6.47 -7.46
C ARG A 80 8.90 -5.95 -8.25
N LEU A 81 8.72 -5.61 -9.53
CA LEU A 81 9.77 -5.01 -10.35
C LEU A 81 10.19 -3.63 -9.80
N ARG A 82 9.24 -2.72 -9.55
CA ARG A 82 9.49 -1.40 -8.95
C ARG A 82 10.26 -1.53 -7.63
N ASN A 83 9.75 -2.35 -6.72
CA ASN A 83 10.32 -2.51 -5.38
C ASN A 83 11.73 -3.14 -5.43
N SER A 84 12.03 -3.97 -6.44
CA SER A 84 13.40 -4.50 -6.62
C SER A 84 14.42 -3.44 -7.08
N LEU A 85 13.95 -2.28 -7.54
CA LEU A 85 14.77 -1.22 -8.10
C LEU A 85 14.78 0.05 -7.22
N ALA A 86 13.93 0.12 -6.19
CA ALA A 86 13.76 1.29 -5.34
C ALA A 86 15.06 1.72 -4.64
N ASP A 87 15.87 0.76 -4.21
CA ASP A 87 17.13 1.02 -3.48
C ASP A 87 18.38 0.93 -4.37
N VAL A 88 18.23 0.83 -5.70
CA VAL A 88 19.36 0.67 -6.61
C VAL A 88 19.98 2.03 -6.93
N PRO A 89 21.27 2.26 -6.61
CA PRO A 89 21.92 3.54 -6.88
C PRO A 89 21.89 3.92 -8.37
N GLY A 90 21.54 5.18 -8.64
CA GLY A 90 21.48 5.72 -10.00
C GLY A 90 20.13 5.56 -10.70
N ILE A 91 19.20 4.80 -10.12
CA ILE A 91 17.81 4.72 -10.58
C ILE A 91 16.98 5.74 -9.80
N ARG A 92 16.22 6.59 -10.49
CA ARG A 92 15.32 7.57 -9.87
C ARG A 92 13.87 7.22 -10.23
N ILE A 93 13.08 6.88 -9.23
CA ILE A 93 11.65 6.59 -9.40
C ILE A 93 10.89 7.85 -9.02
N ALA A 94 10.02 8.31 -9.91
CA ALA A 94 9.20 9.50 -9.67
C ALA A 94 8.22 9.27 -8.51
N TRP A 95 7.89 10.36 -7.81
CA TRP A 95 6.90 10.34 -6.73
C TRP A 95 5.56 9.72 -7.15
N GLN A 96 4.92 9.01 -6.22
CA GLN A 96 3.61 8.36 -6.39
C GLN A 96 2.74 8.57 -5.13
N PRO A 97 1.41 8.80 -5.27
CA PRO A 97 0.51 9.03 -4.15
C PRO A 97 0.41 7.87 -3.14
N GLU A 98 0.72 6.63 -3.55
CA GLU A 98 0.77 5.46 -2.65
C GLU A 98 1.89 5.52 -1.62
N GLN A 99 2.94 6.30 -1.90
CA GLN A 99 4.18 6.34 -1.12
C GLN A 99 4.25 7.54 -0.16
N SER A 100 3.19 8.35 -0.09
CA SER A 100 3.15 9.55 0.73
C SER A 100 3.15 9.18 2.22
N THR A 101 4.34 8.93 2.79
CA THR A 101 4.55 9.20 4.21
C THR A 101 4.44 10.71 4.43
N PRO A 102 3.65 11.18 5.39
CA PRO A 102 3.71 12.57 5.83
C PRO A 102 5.15 12.83 6.33
N GLY A 103 5.84 13.79 5.70
CA GLY A 103 7.19 14.17 6.10
C GLY A 103 8.29 13.37 5.40
N ASN A 104 8.84 13.96 4.33
CA ASN A 104 10.27 13.81 4.10
C ASN A 104 11.00 14.25 5.37
N VAL A 105 11.97 13.46 5.84
CA VAL A 105 12.72 13.63 7.12
C VAL A 105 13.37 15.02 7.29
N ASN A 106 13.42 15.84 6.22
CA ASN A 106 13.99 17.18 6.21
C ASN A 106 13.01 18.32 5.82
N GLY A 107 11.68 18.06 5.73
CA GLY A 107 10.70 19.08 5.33
C GLY A 107 10.78 19.54 3.87
N SER A 108 11.58 18.87 3.03
CA SER A 108 11.67 19.14 1.59
C SER A 108 10.57 18.38 0.85
N ILE A 109 9.73 19.07 0.09
CA ILE A 109 8.76 18.46 -0.82
C ILE A 109 9.47 17.93 -2.08
N ASP A 110 9.06 16.75 -2.58
CA ASP A 110 9.57 16.14 -3.81
C ASP A 110 8.63 16.44 -4.99
N CYS A 111 8.97 17.42 -5.82
CA CYS A 111 8.11 17.88 -6.91
C CYS A 111 8.22 17.10 -8.22
N THR A 112 8.70 15.86 -8.18
CA THR A 112 8.93 15.04 -9.37
C THR A 112 7.70 14.26 -9.88
N LYS A 113 6.51 14.47 -9.30
CA LYS A 113 5.26 13.77 -9.66
C LYS A 113 4.95 13.80 -11.16
N ASP A 114 5.13 14.95 -11.81
CA ASP A 114 4.85 15.12 -13.25
C ASP A 114 6.11 15.10 -14.12
N ASP A 115 7.30 15.09 -13.51
CA ASP A 115 8.58 15.17 -14.22
C ASP A 115 9.08 13.78 -14.66
N VAL A 116 8.17 12.88 -15.05
CA VAL A 116 8.51 11.53 -15.50
C VAL A 116 9.01 11.57 -16.95
N HIS A 117 10.17 10.96 -17.19
CA HIS A 117 10.80 10.94 -18.51
C HIS A 117 10.53 9.61 -19.24
N TYR A 118 10.47 8.50 -18.50
CA TYR A 118 10.22 7.18 -19.07
C TYR A 118 9.17 6.38 -18.31
N TYR A 119 8.36 5.63 -19.07
CA TYR A 119 7.55 4.55 -18.52
C TYR A 119 8.24 3.21 -18.72
N ILE A 120 8.38 2.45 -17.64
CA ILE A 120 8.70 1.02 -17.70
C ILE A 120 7.38 0.27 -17.71
N GLY A 121 6.90 -0.04 -18.90
CA GLY A 121 5.60 -0.63 -19.17
C GLY A 121 5.62 -2.14 -19.06
N ILE A 122 4.64 -2.71 -18.38
CA ILE A 122 4.39 -4.15 -18.30
C ILE A 122 3.06 -4.44 -18.97
N GLU A 123 3.07 -5.28 -20.00
CA GLU A 123 1.91 -5.67 -20.77
C GLU A 123 1.67 -7.18 -20.65
N LEU A 124 0.40 -7.55 -20.44
CA LEU A 124 -0.06 -8.92 -20.29
C LEU A 124 -1.04 -9.24 -21.40
N THR A 125 -0.74 -10.25 -22.22
CA THR A 125 -1.63 -10.71 -23.29
C THR A 125 -1.88 -12.20 -23.14
N GLU A 126 -3.14 -12.61 -22.97
CA GLU A 126 -3.52 -14.01 -22.98
C GLU A 126 -3.73 -14.48 -24.42
N ASP A 127 -3.13 -15.60 -24.79
CA ASP A 127 -3.34 -16.20 -26.11
C ASP A 127 -4.60 -17.08 -26.15
N ARG A 128 -4.96 -17.54 -27.35
CA ARG A 128 -6.15 -18.40 -27.54
C ARG A 128 -6.04 -19.76 -26.85
N ALA A 129 -4.84 -20.20 -26.48
CA ALA A 129 -4.58 -21.46 -25.80
C ALA A 129 -4.60 -21.32 -24.26
N GLY A 130 -4.76 -20.10 -23.73
CA GLY A 130 -4.75 -19.80 -22.30
C GLY A 130 -3.33 -19.73 -21.70
N SER A 131 -2.31 -19.59 -22.54
CA SER A 131 -0.96 -19.20 -22.11
C SER A 131 -0.85 -17.68 -22.07
N LEU A 132 -0.11 -17.17 -21.09
CA LEU A 132 0.10 -15.74 -20.93
C LEU A 132 1.42 -15.34 -21.58
N ARG A 133 1.42 -14.22 -22.30
CA ARG A 133 2.61 -13.47 -22.67
C ARG A 133 2.73 -12.26 -21.73
N VAL A 134 3.90 -12.08 -21.14
CA VAL A 134 4.26 -10.89 -20.38
C VAL A 134 5.37 -10.19 -21.16
N GLU A 135 5.21 -8.92 -21.45
CA GLU A 135 6.22 -8.11 -22.14
C GLU A 135 6.54 -6.87 -21.31
N VAL A 136 7.83 -6.56 -21.18
CA VAL A 136 8.32 -5.38 -20.48
C VAL A 136 9.19 -4.57 -21.40
N ARG A 137 8.84 -3.29 -21.55
CA ARG A 137 9.47 -2.33 -22.47
C ARG A 137 9.61 -0.97 -21.80
N ALA A 138 10.52 -0.14 -22.28
CA ALA A 138 10.64 1.25 -21.85
C ALA A 138 10.09 2.18 -22.94
N LEU A 139 9.15 3.05 -22.58
CA LEU A 139 8.58 4.08 -23.43
C LEU A 139 9.18 5.42 -23.02
N ASP A 140 9.77 6.12 -23.99
CA ASP A 140 10.17 7.51 -23.86
C ASP A 140 8.91 8.39 -23.95
N ILE A 141 8.63 9.19 -22.92
CA ILE A 141 7.38 9.96 -22.83
C ILE A 141 7.43 11.20 -23.73
N GLU A 142 8.60 11.82 -23.87
CA GLU A 142 8.79 13.02 -24.69
C GLU A 142 8.65 12.65 -26.17
N ASP A 143 9.37 11.62 -26.61
CA ASP A 143 9.36 11.19 -28.00
C ASP A 143 8.16 10.28 -28.35
N ARG A 144 7.46 9.74 -27.35
CA ARG A 144 6.43 8.70 -27.49
C ARG A 144 6.93 7.49 -28.29
N THR A 145 8.18 7.10 -28.07
CA THR A 145 8.79 5.97 -28.77
C THR A 145 9.33 4.91 -27.82
N TRP A 146 9.23 3.66 -28.26
CA TRP A 146 9.84 2.54 -27.53
C TRP A 146 11.36 2.62 -27.61
N VAL A 147 12.02 2.51 -26.45
CA VAL A 147 13.47 2.47 -26.34
C VAL A 147 14.00 1.20 -26.99
N ALA A 148 14.70 1.37 -28.12
CA ALA A 148 15.34 0.27 -28.82
C ALA A 148 16.29 -0.51 -27.91
N GLY A 149 16.19 -1.84 -27.92
CA GLY A 149 17.02 -2.72 -27.09
C GLY A 149 16.58 -2.85 -25.63
N PHE A 150 15.58 -2.09 -25.19
CA PHE A 150 14.93 -2.27 -23.89
C PHE A 150 13.65 -3.11 -24.03
N SER A 151 13.82 -4.43 -24.00
CA SER A 151 12.70 -5.38 -24.02
C SER A 151 13.05 -6.71 -23.39
N ARG A 152 12.13 -7.24 -22.58
CA ARG A 152 12.12 -8.64 -22.15
C ARG A 152 10.71 -9.20 -22.22
N SER A 153 10.60 -10.45 -22.60
CA SER A 153 9.32 -11.13 -22.67
C SER A 153 9.40 -12.52 -22.05
N TRP A 154 8.26 -12.93 -21.51
CA TRP A 154 8.00 -14.28 -21.05
C TRP A 154 6.74 -14.78 -21.72
N HIS A 155 6.73 -16.08 -21.98
CA HIS A 155 5.55 -16.76 -22.48
C HIS A 155 5.44 -18.08 -21.74
N GLY A 156 4.26 -18.41 -21.23
CA GLY A 156 4.01 -19.70 -20.65
C GLY A 156 2.69 -19.88 -19.92
N PRO A 157 2.45 -21.09 -19.39
CA PRO A 157 1.24 -21.40 -18.66
C PRO A 157 1.26 -20.72 -17.29
N LEU A 158 0.09 -20.24 -16.85
CA LEU A 158 -0.10 -19.72 -15.50
C LEU A 158 -0.46 -20.82 -14.51
N SER A 159 0.09 -20.72 -13.31
CA SER A 159 -0.37 -21.47 -12.15
C SER A 159 -1.79 -21.09 -11.75
N THR A 160 -2.49 -21.96 -11.01
CA THR A 160 -3.86 -21.69 -10.54
C THR A 160 -3.97 -20.38 -9.72
N PRO A 161 -3.04 -20.07 -8.79
CA PRO A 161 -3.06 -18.78 -8.09
C PRO A 161 -2.89 -17.58 -9.03
N GLN A 162 -1.96 -17.64 -9.99
CA GLN A 162 -1.73 -16.55 -10.95
C GLN A 162 -2.95 -16.32 -11.85
N ARG A 163 -3.62 -17.39 -12.33
CA ARG A 163 -4.88 -17.25 -13.09
C ARG A 163 -5.98 -16.58 -12.28
N ARG A 164 -6.07 -16.88 -10.98
CA ARG A 164 -7.05 -16.24 -10.10
C ARG A 164 -6.76 -14.73 -9.98
N LEU A 165 -5.49 -14.34 -9.85
CA LEU A 165 -5.11 -12.93 -9.79
C LEU A 165 -5.33 -12.20 -11.13
N LEU A 166 -5.07 -12.85 -12.26
CA LEU A 166 -5.33 -12.30 -13.59
C LEU A 166 -6.81 -11.93 -13.79
N ARG A 167 -7.73 -12.67 -13.16
CA ARG A 167 -9.19 -12.46 -13.25
C ARG A 167 -9.74 -11.45 -12.24
N GLN A 168 -8.92 -10.96 -11.31
CA GLN A 168 -9.36 -9.99 -10.30
C GLN A 168 -9.02 -8.59 -10.79
N PRO A 169 -10.02 -7.78 -11.19
CA PRO A 169 -9.78 -6.39 -11.55
C PRO A 169 -9.27 -5.62 -10.33
N GLU A 170 -8.39 -4.65 -10.56
CA GLU A 170 -7.76 -3.86 -9.52
C GLU A 170 -7.39 -2.48 -10.07
N THR A 171 -7.53 -1.46 -9.25
CA THR A 171 -7.14 -0.09 -9.60
C THR A 171 -5.65 0.09 -9.36
N ASP A 172 -4.95 0.69 -10.31
CA ASP A 172 -3.58 1.11 -10.17
C ASP A 172 -3.52 2.40 -9.36
N LEU A 173 -3.20 2.30 -8.06
CA LEU A 173 -3.19 3.45 -7.16
C LEU A 173 -1.96 4.36 -7.38
N SER A 174 -1.01 4.02 -8.26
CA SER A 174 0.01 4.97 -8.70
C SER A 174 -0.57 6.10 -9.57
N PHE A 175 -1.78 5.90 -10.11
CA PHE A 175 -2.56 6.92 -10.81
C PHE A 175 -3.65 7.54 -9.93
N ARG A 176 -3.60 7.31 -8.61
CA ARG A 176 -4.61 7.81 -7.68
C ARG A 176 -4.77 9.33 -7.81
N GLY A 177 -6.01 9.78 -7.71
CA GLY A 177 -6.41 11.18 -7.93
C GLY A 177 -6.83 11.47 -9.37
N ARG A 178 -6.58 10.57 -10.33
CA ARG A 178 -7.09 10.67 -11.70
C ARG A 178 -8.50 10.10 -11.85
N ARG A 179 -9.22 10.47 -12.91
CA ARG A 179 -10.59 10.00 -13.18
C ARG A 179 -10.73 8.46 -13.14
N GLY A 180 -9.75 7.75 -13.68
CA GLY A 180 -9.74 6.28 -13.74
C GLY A 180 -9.19 5.59 -12.49
N ALA A 181 -8.72 6.36 -11.51
CA ALA A 181 -8.27 5.90 -10.19
C ALA A 181 -8.60 6.99 -9.14
N PRO A 182 -9.89 7.29 -8.89
CA PRO A 182 -10.27 8.31 -7.93
C PRO A 182 -9.90 7.88 -6.51
N TYR A 183 -9.79 8.85 -5.61
CA TYR A 183 -9.78 8.60 -4.17
C TYR A 183 -11.12 8.04 -3.73
N GLU A 184 -11.11 7.18 -2.71
CA GLU A 184 -12.32 6.82 -1.99
C GLU A 184 -12.56 7.80 -0.84
N GLN A 185 -13.81 7.98 -0.42
CA GLN A 185 -14.15 8.89 0.70
C GLN A 185 -13.29 8.65 1.96
N SER A 186 -12.94 7.39 2.23
CA SER A 186 -12.12 7.04 3.40
C SER A 186 -10.65 7.45 3.29
N GLN A 187 -10.20 7.90 2.13
CA GLN A 187 -8.82 8.31 1.85
C GLN A 187 -8.71 9.83 1.78
N THR A 188 -9.48 10.51 2.64
CA THR A 188 -9.52 11.98 2.73
C THR A 188 -8.15 12.56 3.12
N ASP A 189 -7.41 11.86 3.98
CA ASP A 189 -6.04 12.18 4.35
C ASP A 189 -5.06 12.09 3.17
N LEU A 190 -5.13 11.00 2.38
CA LEU A 190 -4.29 10.83 1.20
C LEU A 190 -4.65 11.82 0.10
N LEU A 191 -5.94 12.16 -0.05
CA LEU A 191 -6.40 13.21 -0.95
C LEU A 191 -5.86 14.58 -0.52
N ALA A 192 -5.96 14.91 0.77
CA ALA A 192 -5.43 16.15 1.32
C ALA A 192 -3.92 16.27 1.10
N ALA A 193 -3.16 15.19 1.34
CA ALA A 193 -1.72 15.15 1.12
C ALA A 193 -1.36 15.36 -0.36
N ASP A 194 -2.08 14.74 -1.29
CA ASP A 194 -1.86 14.88 -2.74
C ASP A 194 -2.16 16.30 -3.23
N LEU A 195 -3.28 16.87 -2.81
CA LEU A 195 -3.65 18.25 -3.14
C LEU A 195 -2.66 19.26 -2.54
N ALA A 196 -2.23 19.06 -1.30
CA ALA A 196 -1.21 19.87 -0.64
C ALA A 196 0.14 19.74 -1.33
N HIS A 197 0.49 18.55 -1.81
CA HIS A 197 1.72 18.31 -2.56
C HIS A 197 1.73 19.09 -3.87
N ASP A 198 0.68 18.96 -4.68
CA ASP A 198 0.55 19.67 -5.96
C ASP A 198 0.57 21.20 -5.79
N LEU A 199 -0.16 21.71 -4.78
CA LEU A 199 -0.13 23.12 -4.43
C LEU A 199 1.25 23.57 -3.94
N GLY A 200 1.88 22.82 -3.04
CA GLY A 200 3.21 23.12 -2.51
C GLY A 200 4.27 23.18 -3.61
N CYS A 201 4.21 22.27 -4.58
CA CYS A 201 5.11 22.28 -5.73
C CYS A 201 4.87 23.44 -6.68
N THR A 202 3.60 23.83 -6.86
CA THR A 202 3.26 25.02 -7.64
C THR A 202 3.77 26.29 -6.96
N LEU A 203 3.60 26.39 -5.64
CA LEU A 203 4.10 27.50 -4.82
C LEU A 203 5.62 27.63 -4.90
N LEU A 204 6.37 26.53 -4.79
CA LEU A 204 7.83 26.57 -4.90
C LEU A 204 8.34 26.99 -6.29
N ARG A 205 7.58 26.68 -7.35
CA ARG A 205 7.92 27.09 -8.72
C ARG A 205 7.62 28.57 -8.97
N GLN A 206 6.75 29.18 -8.18
CA GLN A 206 6.39 30.58 -8.32
C GLN A 206 7.21 31.45 -7.36
N THR A 207 8.04 32.32 -7.94
CA THR A 207 9.01 33.15 -7.20
C THR A 207 8.45 34.49 -6.69
N ALA A 208 7.14 34.73 -6.81
CA ALA A 208 6.52 36.01 -6.48
C ALA A 208 5.76 35.96 -5.15
N GLY A 209 6.38 36.53 -4.10
CA GLY A 209 5.73 36.84 -2.82
C GLY A 209 5.69 35.71 -1.79
N GLU A 210 5.54 36.10 -0.52
CA GLU A 210 5.25 35.16 0.57
C GLU A 210 3.73 35.00 0.70
N TYR A 211 3.22 33.77 0.59
CA TYR A 211 1.82 33.47 0.81
C TYR A 211 1.54 33.32 2.31
N VAL A 212 0.76 34.25 2.86
CA VAL A 212 0.16 34.16 4.19
C VAL A 212 -1.31 33.83 4.02
N VAL A 213 -1.66 32.57 4.28
CA VAL A 213 -2.94 31.98 3.89
C VAL A 213 -3.86 31.84 5.10
N SER A 214 -5.13 32.21 4.94
CA SER A 214 -6.21 31.80 5.84
C SER A 214 -7.16 30.84 5.11
N ALA A 215 -7.60 29.78 5.79
CA ALA A 215 -8.69 28.95 5.27
C ALA A 215 -10.00 29.76 5.25
N ALA A 216 -10.81 29.62 4.21
CA ALA A 216 -12.10 30.28 4.14
C ALA A 216 -13.02 29.82 5.28
N ASP A 217 -13.73 30.77 5.89
CA ASP A 217 -14.67 30.49 6.98
C ASP A 217 -15.80 29.57 6.52
N ALA A 218 -16.23 28.68 7.42
CA ALA A 218 -17.30 27.70 7.17
C ALA A 218 -18.63 28.35 6.69
N GLU A 219 -18.86 29.64 6.97
CA GLU A 219 -20.05 30.37 6.51
C GLU A 219 -20.04 30.72 5.01
N THR A 220 -18.86 30.83 4.39
CA THR A 220 -18.72 31.06 2.94
C THR A 220 -18.80 29.75 2.13
N ASN A 221 -18.51 28.61 2.76
CA ASN A 221 -18.48 27.31 2.12
C ASN A 221 -19.84 26.59 2.27
N LYS A 222 -20.79 26.94 1.39
CA LYS A 222 -22.18 26.45 1.44
C LYS A 222 -22.39 25.01 0.97
N ASP A 223 -21.34 24.24 0.72
CA ASP A 223 -21.44 22.87 0.24
C ASP A 223 -21.09 21.86 1.34
N PRO A 224 -22.10 21.25 2.00
CA PRO A 224 -21.89 20.35 3.12
C PRO A 224 -21.50 18.91 2.71
N MET A 225 -21.37 18.61 1.42
CA MET A 225 -21.18 17.22 0.93
C MET A 225 -19.81 16.61 1.25
N LEU A 226 -18.78 17.43 1.43
CA LEU A 226 -17.55 17.01 2.09
C LEU A 226 -17.43 17.84 3.36
N GLY A 227 -16.88 17.28 4.44
CA GLY A 227 -16.42 18.08 5.57
C GLY A 227 -15.29 19.01 5.12
N THR A 228 -15.62 20.01 4.30
CA THR A 228 -14.74 20.95 3.60
C THR A 228 -13.84 21.64 4.61
N THR A 229 -14.33 21.92 5.82
CA THR A 229 -13.52 22.40 6.94
C THR A 229 -12.41 21.43 7.35
N GLY A 230 -12.70 20.14 7.52
CA GLY A 230 -11.71 19.13 7.89
C GLY A 230 -10.72 18.80 6.76
N MET A 231 -11.18 18.80 5.51
CA MET A 231 -10.30 18.66 4.34
C MET A 231 -9.36 19.86 4.22
N LEU A 232 -9.88 21.09 4.40
CA LEU A 232 -9.06 22.31 4.39
C LEU A 232 -8.06 22.32 5.53
N GLU A 233 -8.42 21.84 6.72
CA GLU A 233 -7.50 21.70 7.85
C GLU A 233 -6.36 20.71 7.54
N LEU A 234 -6.69 19.53 6.98
CA LEU A 234 -5.68 18.54 6.59
C LEU A 234 -4.74 19.06 5.50
N ILE A 235 -5.29 19.71 4.46
CA ILE A 235 -4.48 20.34 3.40
C ILE A 235 -3.58 21.42 4.02
N SER A 236 -4.12 22.21 4.94
CA SER A 236 -3.37 23.28 5.61
C SER A 236 -2.20 22.72 6.41
N ASN A 237 -2.43 21.68 7.20
CA ASN A 237 -1.39 21.00 7.96
C ASN A 237 -0.27 20.45 7.05
N ASN A 238 -0.63 19.78 5.96
CA ASN A 238 0.37 19.24 5.01
C ASN A 238 1.20 20.37 4.34
N LEU A 239 0.57 21.47 3.94
CA LEU A 239 1.27 22.61 3.34
C LEU A 239 2.20 23.32 4.34
N ALA A 240 1.83 23.37 5.63
CA ALA A 240 2.67 23.89 6.70
C ALA A 240 3.91 23.02 6.90
N ASP A 241 3.77 21.69 6.82
CA ASP A 241 4.89 20.74 6.94
C ASP A 241 5.93 20.92 5.82
N TYR A 242 5.49 21.29 4.62
CA TYR A 242 6.38 21.65 3.50
C TYR A 242 7.01 23.04 3.63
N ARG A 243 6.60 23.84 4.62
CA ARG A 243 6.93 25.28 4.76
C ARG A 243 6.64 26.06 3.47
N ALA A 244 5.64 25.60 2.71
CA ALA A 244 5.30 26.18 1.42
C ALA A 244 4.50 27.48 1.57
N VAL A 245 3.79 27.64 2.69
CA VAL A 245 3.02 28.85 3.05
C VAL A 245 3.11 29.13 4.55
N GLN A 246 2.84 30.37 4.94
CA GLN A 246 2.59 30.74 6.33
C GLN A 246 1.09 30.76 6.58
N TYR A 247 0.63 30.17 7.69
CA TYR A 247 -0.80 30.17 8.04
C TYR A 247 -1.14 31.27 9.04
N SER A 248 -2.24 31.97 8.78
CA SER A 248 -2.83 32.94 9.70
C SER A 248 -4.23 32.49 10.09
N THR A 249 -4.51 32.45 11.39
CA THR A 249 -5.86 32.26 11.94
C THR A 249 -6.69 33.55 11.92
N THR A 250 -6.09 34.67 11.51
CA THR A 250 -6.74 35.98 11.43
C THR A 250 -6.77 36.44 9.98
N ALA A 251 -7.96 36.54 9.39
CA ALA A 251 -8.15 36.95 7.99
C ALA A 251 -7.51 38.31 7.66
N ALA A 252 -7.46 39.24 8.62
CA ALA A 252 -6.83 40.55 8.44
C ALA A 252 -5.30 40.51 8.21
N ASN A 253 -4.64 39.41 8.58
CA ASN A 253 -3.20 39.23 8.41
C ASN A 253 -2.87 38.31 7.21
N ALA A 254 -3.89 37.76 6.54
CA ALA A 254 -3.72 36.91 5.37
C ALA A 254 -3.74 37.76 4.09
N ASN A 255 -2.89 37.41 3.13
CA ASN A 255 -2.87 38.00 1.79
C ASN A 255 -3.45 37.06 0.72
N ALA A 256 -3.78 35.82 1.09
CA ALA A 256 -4.49 34.86 0.25
C ALA A 256 -5.45 33.99 1.07
N VAL A 257 -6.47 33.46 0.39
CA VAL A 257 -7.51 32.60 0.97
C VAL A 257 -7.45 31.22 0.32
N LEU A 258 -7.50 30.17 1.15
CA LEU A 258 -7.60 28.78 0.72
C LEU A 258 -9.07 28.34 0.71
N GLU A 259 -9.56 27.91 -0.45
CA GLU A 259 -10.94 27.48 -0.68
C GLU A 259 -11.01 26.09 -1.30
N GLY A 260 -11.93 25.26 -0.81
CA GLY A 260 -12.15 23.90 -1.28
C GLY A 260 -13.57 23.73 -1.83
N LYS A 261 -13.71 23.12 -3.00
CA LYS A 261 -15.00 22.90 -3.67
C LYS A 261 -15.05 21.55 -4.37
N ALA A 262 -16.15 20.81 -4.18
CA ALA A 262 -16.43 19.61 -4.94
C ALA A 262 -17.38 19.86 -6.10
N HIS A 263 -17.08 19.25 -7.24
CA HIS A 263 -17.90 19.28 -8.43
C HIS A 263 -18.32 17.86 -8.79
N GLN A 264 -19.62 17.56 -8.76
CA GLN A 264 -20.12 16.26 -9.21
C GLN A 264 -19.89 16.12 -10.72
N ILE A 265 -19.30 15.00 -11.12
CA ILE A 265 -19.01 14.65 -12.51
C ILE A 265 -20.01 13.63 -13.03
N ASP A 266 -20.27 12.57 -12.26
CA ASP A 266 -21.14 11.45 -12.63
C ASP A 266 -21.48 10.58 -11.42
N ASP A 267 -22.75 10.25 -11.15
CA ASP A 267 -23.21 9.48 -9.97
C ASP A 267 -22.41 9.80 -8.69
N GLU A 268 -21.56 8.88 -8.23
CA GLU A 268 -20.73 8.98 -7.03
C GLU A 268 -19.36 9.64 -7.28
N LEU A 269 -19.02 10.02 -8.50
CA LEU A 269 -17.72 10.60 -8.88
C LEU A 269 -17.77 12.13 -8.83
N PHE A 270 -16.87 12.69 -8.04
CA PHE A 270 -16.66 14.12 -7.88
C PHE A 270 -15.22 14.49 -8.25
N GLN A 271 -15.01 15.74 -8.65
CA GLN A 271 -13.70 16.36 -8.71
C GLN A 271 -13.62 17.39 -7.58
N TYR A 272 -12.69 17.19 -6.65
CA TYR A 272 -12.42 18.14 -5.58
C TYR A 272 -11.34 19.11 -6.03
N TRP A 273 -11.63 20.40 -5.89
CA TRP A 273 -10.78 21.51 -6.27
C TRP A 273 -10.35 22.22 -5.01
N ILE A 274 -9.06 22.49 -4.90
CA ILE A 274 -8.48 23.38 -3.89
C ILE A 274 -7.91 24.59 -4.60
N THR A 275 -8.15 25.78 -4.08
CA THR A 275 -7.73 27.05 -4.70
C THR A 275 -7.12 27.98 -3.66
N ILE A 276 -5.99 28.60 -3.99
CA ILE A 276 -5.42 29.71 -3.23
C ILE A 276 -5.63 30.98 -4.05
N THR A 277 -6.45 31.90 -3.55
CA THR A 277 -6.81 33.15 -4.23
C THR A 277 -6.26 34.34 -3.44
N PRO A 278 -5.57 35.30 -4.06
CA PRO A 278 -5.13 36.51 -3.36
C PRO A 278 -6.35 37.32 -2.86
N VAL A 279 -6.21 37.94 -1.69
CA VAL A 279 -7.26 38.81 -1.12
C VAL A 279 -7.39 40.11 -1.91
N ASP A 280 -6.28 40.63 -2.42
CA ASP A 280 -6.24 41.80 -3.28
C ASP A 280 -6.30 41.40 -4.76
N ALA A 281 -7.27 41.96 -5.49
CA ALA A 281 -7.46 41.67 -6.91
C ALA A 281 -6.32 42.24 -7.78
N ASP A 282 -5.60 43.25 -7.29
CA ASP A 282 -4.44 43.85 -7.96
C ASP A 282 -3.11 43.22 -7.49
N SER A 283 -3.16 42.11 -6.75
CA SER A 283 -1.97 41.38 -6.29
C SER A 283 -1.18 40.78 -7.45
N ASP A 284 0.15 40.85 -7.36
CA ASP A 284 1.06 40.13 -8.27
C ASP A 284 1.04 38.61 -8.06
N MET A 285 0.35 38.10 -7.03
CA MET A 285 0.19 36.68 -6.77
C MET A 285 -0.89 36.08 -7.67
N PRO A 286 -0.57 35.07 -8.50
CA PRO A 286 -1.59 34.39 -9.30
C PRO A 286 -2.45 33.45 -8.44
N THR A 287 -3.70 33.25 -8.84
CA THR A 287 -4.54 32.19 -8.27
C THR A 287 -3.95 30.82 -8.56
N LEU A 288 -3.81 29.99 -7.53
CA LEU A 288 -3.32 28.62 -7.63
C LEU A 288 -4.45 27.65 -7.46
N SER A 289 -4.43 26.55 -8.20
CA SER A 289 -5.43 25.49 -8.02
C SER A 289 -4.81 24.13 -8.23
N SER A 290 -5.26 23.17 -7.43
CA SER A 290 -5.06 21.74 -7.65
C SER A 290 -6.40 21.03 -7.60
N ASN A 291 -6.48 19.87 -8.26
CA ASN A 291 -7.69 19.07 -8.26
C ASN A 291 -7.38 17.57 -8.32
N ALA A 292 -8.30 16.79 -7.76
CA ALA A 292 -8.26 15.34 -7.83
C ALA A 292 -9.68 14.77 -7.83
N TYR A 293 -9.83 13.57 -8.38
CA TYR A 293 -11.10 12.85 -8.41
C TYR A 293 -11.30 12.05 -7.13
N ILE A 294 -12.53 12.06 -6.60
CA ILE A 294 -12.96 11.33 -5.40
C ILE A 294 -14.33 10.68 -5.63
N ARG A 295 -14.54 9.48 -5.08
CA ARG A 295 -15.84 8.82 -5.02
C ARG A 295 -16.53 9.08 -3.68
N ILE A 296 -17.76 9.57 -3.75
CA ILE A 296 -18.64 9.89 -2.63
C ILE A 296 -20.00 9.25 -2.91
N PRO A 297 -20.36 8.16 -2.21
CA PRO A 297 -21.62 7.45 -2.47
C PRO A 297 -22.86 8.31 -2.20
N GLU A 298 -23.86 8.29 -3.08
CA GLU A 298 -25.09 9.14 -2.98
C GLU A 298 -25.88 8.96 -1.68
N LYS A 299 -25.76 7.81 -0.99
CA LYS A 299 -26.42 7.58 0.30
C LYS A 299 -25.75 8.29 1.47
N PHE A 300 -24.60 8.92 1.26
CA PHE A 300 -23.99 9.83 2.21
C PHE A 300 -24.43 11.27 1.88
N SER A 301 -25.69 11.56 2.18
CA SER A 301 -26.12 12.94 2.45
C SER A 301 -25.28 13.48 3.61
N ALA A 302 -24.94 14.77 3.58
CA ALA A 302 -24.32 15.48 4.70
C ALA A 302 -25.08 15.34 6.04
N ALA A 303 -26.32 14.83 6.03
CA ALA A 303 -27.05 14.39 7.22
C ALA A 303 -26.46 13.12 7.89
N ALA A 304 -25.47 12.46 7.28
CA ALA A 304 -24.72 11.36 7.89
C ALA A 304 -23.44 11.83 8.62
N LEU A 305 -23.13 13.12 8.62
CA LEU A 305 -22.32 13.77 9.67
C LEU A 305 -23.20 14.00 10.92
N GLU A 306 -23.98 13.00 11.31
CA GLU A 306 -24.30 12.85 12.72
C GLU A 306 -22.98 12.48 13.43
N PRO A 307 -22.75 13.00 14.65
CA PRO A 307 -21.49 12.81 15.36
C PRO A 307 -21.17 11.32 15.38
N GLU A 308 -20.00 10.95 14.83
CA GLU A 308 -19.44 9.59 14.81
C GLU A 308 -20.50 8.52 15.12
N VAL A 309 -21.16 7.94 14.11
CA VAL A 309 -21.69 6.59 14.33
C VAL A 309 -20.47 5.73 14.60
N ARG A 310 -20.13 5.61 15.89
CA ARG A 310 -19.20 4.65 16.43
C ARG A 310 -19.79 3.32 16.05
N ILE A 311 -19.39 2.78 14.90
CA ILE A 311 -19.45 1.35 14.66
C ILE A 311 -18.44 0.75 15.63
N SER A 312 -18.85 0.69 16.88
CA SER A 312 -18.17 0.00 17.95
C SER A 312 -18.79 -1.38 17.96
N MET A 313 -18.09 -2.37 17.42
CA MET A 313 -18.40 -3.74 17.75
C MET A 313 -18.28 -3.85 19.28
N ALA A 314 -19.40 -4.10 19.95
CA ALA A 314 -19.42 -4.26 21.39
C ALA A 314 -18.53 -5.43 21.81
N LYS A 315 -17.98 -5.37 23.01
CA LYS A 315 -17.21 -6.47 23.58
C LYS A 315 -18.08 -7.74 23.55
N ALA A 316 -17.50 -8.85 23.11
CA ALA A 316 -18.20 -10.13 23.13
C ALA A 316 -18.39 -10.59 24.59
N ASP A 317 -19.61 -11.01 24.94
CA ASP A 317 -19.98 -11.37 26.32
C ASP A 317 -19.47 -12.76 26.75
N ALA A 318 -18.72 -13.47 25.90
CA ALA A 318 -18.19 -14.80 26.19
C ALA A 318 -17.22 -14.81 27.38
N GLY A 319 -16.45 -13.73 27.57
CA GLY A 319 -15.69 -13.45 28.81
C GLY A 319 -14.60 -14.45 29.20
N PHE A 320 -14.14 -15.30 28.27
CA PHE A 320 -13.12 -16.33 28.55
C PHE A 320 -11.68 -15.85 28.35
N LEU A 321 -11.46 -14.72 27.69
CA LEU A 321 -10.19 -14.01 27.75
C LEU A 321 -10.20 -13.19 29.05
N ASP A 322 -9.33 -13.52 29.99
CA ASP A 322 -9.30 -12.91 31.32
C ASP A 322 -8.20 -11.84 31.47
N THR A 323 -7.09 -12.02 30.74
CA THR A 323 -5.89 -11.21 30.83
C THR A 323 -5.44 -10.78 29.44
N LEU A 324 -5.18 -9.49 29.27
CA LEU A 324 -4.46 -8.94 28.12
C LEU A 324 -3.56 -7.81 28.64
N GLN A 325 -2.25 -7.94 28.45
CA GLN A 325 -1.26 -6.93 28.87
C GLN A 325 -0.02 -6.94 27.97
N ILE A 326 0.70 -5.82 27.92
CA ILE A 326 2.04 -5.76 27.31
C ILE A 326 3.07 -6.08 28.40
N VAL A 327 3.92 -7.08 28.17
CA VAL A 327 5.00 -7.49 29.07
C VAL A 327 6.35 -7.32 28.40
N GLU A 328 7.35 -6.91 29.18
CA GLU A 328 8.74 -6.85 28.76
C GLU A 328 9.39 -8.25 28.86
N LEU A 329 10.07 -8.66 27.80
CA LEU A 329 10.78 -9.91 27.67
C LEU A 329 12.27 -9.69 27.90
N ARG A 330 12.74 -9.92 29.13
CA ARG A 330 14.16 -9.77 29.54
C ARG A 330 15.15 -10.75 28.89
N ASN A 331 14.74 -11.54 27.90
CA ASN A 331 15.60 -12.56 27.27
C ASN A 331 15.43 -12.57 25.75
N VAL A 332 16.52 -12.27 25.03
CA VAL A 332 16.60 -12.22 23.56
C VAL A 332 16.14 -13.53 22.89
N ARG A 333 16.31 -14.69 23.55
CA ARG A 333 15.81 -15.97 23.01
C ARG A 333 14.28 -16.09 23.02
N SER A 334 13.60 -15.35 23.89
CA SER A 334 12.14 -15.26 23.92
C SER A 334 11.58 -14.34 22.83
N CYS A 335 12.42 -13.47 22.27
CA CYS A 335 12.09 -12.52 21.20
C CYS A 335 12.26 -13.14 19.81
N ALA A 336 13.21 -14.07 19.67
CA ALA A 336 13.30 -14.94 18.51
C ALA A 336 12.18 -16.00 18.58
N SER A 337 11.00 -15.68 18.07
CA SER A 337 9.89 -16.63 17.97
C SER A 337 10.28 -17.78 17.03
N GLY A 338 10.80 -18.87 17.58
CA GLY A 338 11.09 -20.08 16.82
C GLY A 338 12.05 -21.00 17.56
N ASN A 339 11.61 -22.25 17.78
CA ASN A 339 12.44 -23.37 18.21
C ASN A 339 13.60 -23.58 17.22
N ASN A 340 14.69 -22.83 17.35
CA ASN A 340 15.80 -22.89 16.41
C ASN A 340 16.80 -23.97 16.86
N ARG A 341 16.49 -25.23 16.52
CA ARG A 341 17.45 -26.35 16.54
C ARG A 341 18.11 -26.60 15.18
N TYR A 342 18.00 -25.66 14.23
CA TYR A 342 18.73 -25.76 12.98
C TYR A 342 19.84 -24.70 12.89
N ARG A 343 21.04 -25.23 12.65
CA ARG A 343 22.31 -24.55 12.45
C ARG A 343 22.18 -23.25 11.68
N ALA A 344 22.90 -22.25 12.18
CA ALA A 344 23.35 -21.09 11.44
C ALA A 344 23.87 -21.50 10.04
N SER A 345 23.21 -21.02 8.99
CA SER A 345 23.83 -20.81 7.69
C SER A 345 23.06 -19.76 6.89
N ARG A 346 23.70 -18.60 6.74
CA ARG A 346 23.58 -17.61 5.66
C ARG A 346 22.22 -16.95 5.40
N GLU A 347 22.20 -15.65 5.71
CA GLU A 347 21.52 -14.60 4.94
C GLU A 347 20.05 -14.87 4.59
N THR A 348 19.21 -14.88 5.62
CA THR A 348 17.79 -14.57 5.48
C THR A 348 17.41 -13.60 6.59
N SER A 349 17.06 -12.37 6.21
CA SER A 349 16.52 -11.33 7.09
C SER A 349 15.15 -11.79 7.62
N SER A 350 15.15 -12.61 8.65
CA SER A 350 13.92 -13.14 9.26
C SER A 350 14.04 -13.15 10.78
N SER A 351 13.84 -12.00 11.38
CA SER A 351 13.40 -11.81 12.77
C SER A 351 12.97 -10.34 12.88
N TYR A 352 12.07 -9.98 13.81
CA TYR A 352 12.08 -8.61 14.31
C TYR A 352 13.52 -8.34 14.79
N SER A 353 14.30 -7.59 14.02
CA SER A 353 15.68 -7.27 14.36
C SER A 353 15.61 -6.20 15.44
N PHE A 354 15.54 -6.63 16.70
CA PHE A 354 15.56 -5.74 17.84
C PHE A 354 16.98 -5.17 17.96
N ALA A 355 17.13 -3.88 17.70
CA ALA A 355 18.34 -3.12 17.99
C ALA A 355 18.27 -2.62 19.45
N GLY A 356 18.26 -3.53 20.42
CA GLY A 356 18.18 -3.19 21.83
C GLY A 356 17.88 -4.38 22.75
N ASP A 357 18.19 -4.22 24.04
CA ASP A 357 17.88 -5.19 25.10
C ASP A 357 16.36 -5.21 25.47
N ASP A 358 15.57 -4.30 24.91
CA ASP A 358 14.16 -4.10 25.21
C ASP A 358 13.26 -4.75 24.14
N CYS A 359 12.46 -5.73 24.57
CA CYS A 359 11.59 -6.51 23.71
C CYS A 359 10.27 -6.75 24.40
N TYR A 360 9.15 -6.61 23.68
CA TYR A 360 7.82 -6.67 24.28
C TYR A 360 6.96 -7.76 23.67
N ALA A 361 5.99 -8.24 24.44
CA ALA A 361 4.99 -9.19 23.97
C ALA A 361 3.60 -8.87 24.51
N LEU A 362 2.58 -9.22 23.72
CA LEU A 362 1.22 -9.35 24.23
C LEU A 362 1.12 -10.65 25.01
N GLU A 363 0.86 -10.54 26.31
CA GLU A 363 0.51 -11.66 27.16
C GLU A 363 -1.01 -11.78 27.23
N VAL A 364 -1.50 -12.97 26.88
CA VAL A 364 -2.93 -13.29 26.85
C VAL A 364 -3.18 -14.47 27.78
N GLY A 365 -4.14 -14.31 28.68
CA GLY A 365 -4.69 -15.38 29.52
C GLY A 365 -6.07 -15.79 29.06
N SER A 366 -6.41 -17.06 29.28
CA SER A 366 -7.76 -17.56 29.04
C SER A 366 -8.19 -18.59 30.07
N THR A 367 -9.46 -18.54 30.46
CA THR A 367 -10.13 -19.51 31.32
C THR A 367 -10.61 -20.76 30.56
N ALA A 368 -10.46 -20.78 29.23
CA ALA A 368 -10.82 -21.90 28.36
C ALA A 368 -9.68 -22.23 27.37
N ASP A 369 -9.71 -23.45 26.83
CA ASP A 369 -8.89 -23.78 25.68
C ASP A 369 -9.41 -23.02 24.46
N ALA A 370 -8.58 -22.17 23.87
CA ALA A 370 -8.99 -21.27 22.80
C ALA A 370 -7.92 -21.14 21.70
N VAL A 371 -8.38 -20.96 20.47
CA VAL A 371 -7.56 -20.57 19.31
C VAL A 371 -7.54 -19.05 19.25
N VAL A 372 -6.35 -18.47 19.37
CA VAL A 372 -6.12 -17.03 19.54
C VAL A 372 -5.43 -16.43 18.33
N PHE A 373 -5.93 -15.30 17.88
CA PHE A 373 -5.44 -14.51 16.77
C PHE A 373 -5.02 -13.11 17.23
N PHE A 374 -3.96 -12.59 16.63
CA PHE A 374 -3.36 -11.30 17.00
C PHE A 374 -3.45 -10.34 15.82
N LEU A 375 -4.04 -9.17 16.06
CA LEU A 375 -4.27 -8.14 15.06
C LEU A 375 -3.72 -6.82 15.59
N ASN A 376 -3.46 -5.90 14.66
CA ASN A 376 -2.93 -4.59 15.00
C ASN A 376 -3.53 -3.55 14.07
N HIS A 377 -4.17 -2.56 14.66
CA HIS A 377 -4.61 -1.37 13.96
C HIS A 377 -3.51 -0.32 14.10
N GLN A 378 -2.80 -0.14 12.99
CA GLN A 378 -1.66 0.74 12.87
C GLN A 378 -2.16 2.17 12.73
N LEU A 379 -1.61 3.09 13.53
CA LEU A 379 -1.93 4.50 13.40
C LEU A 379 -1.66 4.93 11.95
N ASN A 380 -2.68 5.45 11.26
CA ASN A 380 -2.63 5.92 9.88
C ASN A 380 -2.24 4.87 8.82
N HIS A 381 -2.24 3.58 9.16
CA HIS A 381 -1.89 2.51 8.21
C HIS A 381 -2.88 1.34 8.23
N GLY A 382 -4.03 1.48 8.92
CA GLY A 382 -5.11 0.50 8.89
C GLY A 382 -4.86 -0.77 9.70
N LEU A 383 -5.80 -1.72 9.58
CA LEU A 383 -5.83 -2.98 10.31
C LEU A 383 -5.08 -4.08 9.56
N VAL A 384 -4.16 -4.72 10.27
CA VAL A 384 -3.38 -5.87 9.79
C VAL A 384 -3.48 -7.06 10.74
N ARG A 385 -3.23 -8.26 10.22
CA ARG A 385 -2.97 -9.45 11.05
C ARG A 385 -1.48 -9.57 11.36
N LEU A 386 -1.15 -9.86 12.60
CA LEU A 386 0.22 -10.13 13.02
C LEU A 386 0.58 -11.59 12.71
N THR A 387 1.80 -11.82 12.25
CA THR A 387 2.30 -13.17 11.97
C THR A 387 3.53 -13.49 12.80
N ASP A 388 3.84 -14.79 12.93
CA ASP A 388 5.11 -15.23 13.50
C ASP A 388 6.30 -15.02 12.53
N ALA A 389 7.51 -15.32 13.01
CA ALA A 389 8.77 -15.12 12.29
C ALA A 389 8.88 -15.88 10.96
N THR A 390 8.02 -16.88 10.71
CA THR A 390 8.03 -17.62 9.44
C THR A 390 7.25 -16.90 8.33
N CYS A 391 6.53 -15.82 8.66
CA CYS A 391 5.71 -15.03 7.72
C CYS A 391 4.82 -15.90 6.81
N SER A 392 4.30 -16.99 7.38
CA SER A 392 3.43 -17.96 6.71
C SER A 392 2.27 -17.28 6.00
N GLN A 393 1.85 -17.86 4.86
CA GLN A 393 0.66 -17.38 4.14
C GLN A 393 -0.63 -17.61 4.94
N ARG A 394 -0.68 -18.67 5.76
CA ARG A 394 -1.83 -18.97 6.63
C ARG A 394 -1.82 -18.11 7.89
N THR A 395 -3.00 -17.88 8.47
CA THR A 395 -3.11 -17.14 9.74
C THR A 395 -2.38 -17.86 10.88
N SER A 396 -1.43 -17.16 11.50
CA SER A 396 -0.64 -17.65 12.64
C SER A 396 -1.47 -17.64 13.92
N ALA A 397 -2.36 -18.61 14.08
CA ALA A 397 -3.10 -18.81 15.33
C ALA A 397 -2.20 -19.39 16.43
N LYS A 398 -2.43 -19.00 17.68
CA LYS A 398 -1.85 -19.65 18.88
C LYS A 398 -2.94 -20.40 19.63
N ILE A 399 -2.54 -21.41 20.39
CA ILE A 399 -3.47 -22.15 21.26
C ILE A 399 -3.24 -21.66 22.69
N ALA A 400 -4.20 -20.93 23.24
CA ALA A 400 -4.29 -20.70 24.67
C ALA A 400 -4.90 -21.94 25.32
N ARG A 401 -4.30 -22.39 26.42
CA ARG A 401 -4.85 -23.46 27.25
C ARG A 401 -5.41 -22.85 28.51
N THR A 402 -6.45 -23.46 29.08
CA THR A 402 -7.05 -23.01 30.33
C THR A 402 -5.97 -22.73 31.39
N ASN A 403 -6.00 -21.53 31.97
CA ASN A 403 -5.09 -21.04 33.01
C ASN A 403 -3.61 -21.01 32.60
N LYS A 404 -3.31 -20.99 31.30
CA LYS A 404 -1.96 -20.75 30.78
C LYS A 404 -1.92 -19.45 30.00
N GLN A 405 -0.86 -18.70 30.22
CA GLN A 405 -0.60 -17.49 29.45
C GLN A 405 0.16 -17.82 28.16
N ILE A 406 -0.25 -17.19 27.07
CA ILE A 406 0.50 -17.19 25.82
C ILE A 406 1.13 -15.82 25.61
N ARG A 407 2.30 -15.80 24.98
CA ARG A 407 3.03 -14.57 24.67
C ARG A 407 3.23 -14.47 23.17
N PHE A 408 2.86 -13.32 22.61
CA PHE A 408 3.09 -12.98 21.21
C PHE A 408 4.05 -11.79 21.13
N PRO A 409 5.28 -11.95 20.61
CA PRO A 409 6.24 -10.87 20.47
C PRO A 409 5.70 -9.73 19.60
N LEU A 410 5.91 -8.49 20.03
CA LEU A 410 5.45 -7.28 19.36
C LEU A 410 6.55 -6.65 18.48
N PRO A 411 6.18 -5.99 17.37
CA PRO A 411 7.09 -5.24 16.49
C PRO A 411 7.67 -3.94 17.10
N LEU A 412 7.59 -3.74 18.42
CA LEU A 412 7.83 -2.44 19.05
C LEU A 412 9.28 -2.30 19.47
N GLU A 413 9.90 -1.16 19.13
CA GLU A 413 11.32 -0.87 19.42
C GLU A 413 11.53 -0.38 20.87
N SER A 414 10.53 0.25 21.50
CA SER A 414 10.55 0.59 22.93
C SER A 414 9.13 0.91 23.44
N LEU A 415 8.75 0.39 24.61
CA LEU A 415 7.50 0.75 25.32
C LEU A 415 7.61 0.45 26.82
N PRO A 416 7.55 1.43 27.74
CA PRO A 416 7.46 1.07 29.15
C PRO A 416 6.13 0.35 29.42
N SER A 417 6.14 -0.69 30.25
CA SER A 417 4.99 -1.58 30.51
C SER A 417 3.75 -0.89 31.09
N SER A 418 3.83 0.39 31.46
CA SER A 418 2.73 1.25 31.92
C SER A 418 2.18 2.21 30.85
N SER A 419 2.74 2.21 29.64
CA SER A 419 2.37 3.11 28.53
C SER A 419 1.18 2.63 27.71
N TRP A 420 0.26 1.85 28.26
CA TRP A 420 -0.90 1.37 27.51
C TRP A 420 -2.19 1.44 28.33
N ALA A 421 -3.33 1.34 27.64
CA ALA A 421 -4.65 1.27 28.26
C ALA A 421 -5.50 0.20 27.55
N VAL A 422 -6.38 -0.47 28.29
CA VAL A 422 -7.39 -1.33 27.69
C VAL A 422 -8.34 -0.45 26.87
N ALA A 423 -8.69 -0.90 25.67
CA ALA A 423 -9.75 -0.30 24.88
C ALA A 423 -10.92 -1.29 24.75
N ASP A 424 -12.13 -0.77 24.98
CA ASP A 424 -13.35 -1.57 25.06
C ASP A 424 -14.17 -1.55 23.74
N SER A 425 -13.60 -1.00 22.67
CA SER A 425 -14.27 -0.88 21.37
C SER A 425 -13.32 -1.04 20.20
N TRP A 426 -13.86 -1.53 19.09
CA TRP A 426 -13.24 -1.40 17.78
C TRP A 426 -13.48 -0.01 17.23
N GLN A 427 -12.43 0.64 16.72
CA GLN A 427 -12.50 1.96 16.11
C GLN A 427 -12.07 1.88 14.65
N LEU A 428 -12.81 2.57 13.78
CA LEU A 428 -12.47 2.70 12.36
C LEU A 428 -11.22 3.55 12.15
N HIS A 429 -11.01 4.55 13.01
CA HIS A 429 -9.87 5.46 12.98
C HIS A 429 -9.34 5.62 14.41
N PRO A 430 -8.50 4.70 14.90
CA PRO A 430 -7.94 4.83 16.23
C PRO A 430 -6.95 6.00 16.25
N ASP A 431 -7.02 6.80 17.30
CA ASP A 431 -6.11 7.91 17.57
C ASP A 431 -4.68 7.46 17.92
N ARG A 432 -4.49 6.15 18.11
CA ARG A 432 -3.25 5.51 18.55
C ARG A 432 -3.12 4.10 17.98
N GLU A 433 -1.90 3.58 17.96
CA GLU A 433 -1.68 2.17 17.66
C GLU A 433 -2.43 1.28 18.67
N THR A 434 -3.26 0.37 18.14
CA THR A 434 -4.11 -0.50 18.95
C THR A 434 -3.88 -1.96 18.56
N TYR A 435 -3.74 -2.82 19.56
CA TYR A 435 -3.56 -4.26 19.40
C TYR A 435 -4.83 -4.98 19.81
N TYR A 436 -5.31 -5.88 18.97
CA TYR A 436 -6.49 -6.68 19.23
C TYR A 436 -6.12 -8.16 19.35
N VAL A 437 -6.79 -8.84 20.26
CA VAL A 437 -6.75 -10.28 20.42
C VAL A 437 -8.17 -10.80 20.23
N VAL A 438 -8.35 -11.69 19.27
CA VAL A 438 -9.64 -12.34 18.99
C VAL A 438 -9.44 -13.85 19.16
N ALA A 439 -10.34 -14.52 19.87
CA ALA A 439 -10.19 -15.92 20.19
C ALA A 439 -11.50 -16.70 20.03
N ALA A 440 -11.40 -18.00 19.78
CA ALA A 440 -12.54 -18.92 19.75
C ALA A 440 -12.26 -20.21 20.51
N THR A 441 -13.23 -20.68 21.29
CA THR A 441 -13.18 -21.96 22.02
C THR A 441 -13.72 -23.13 21.20
N ASP A 442 -14.60 -22.88 20.23
CA ASP A 442 -15.12 -23.88 19.31
C ASP A 442 -14.28 -24.00 18.02
N THR A 443 -14.12 -25.22 17.50
CA THR A 443 -13.28 -25.48 16.32
C THR A 443 -13.88 -24.93 15.02
N LYS A 444 -15.23 -24.90 14.89
CA LYS A 444 -15.90 -24.30 13.72
C LYS A 444 -15.86 -22.79 13.81
N ALA A 445 -16.09 -22.21 14.99
CA ALA A 445 -15.92 -20.78 15.25
C ALA A 445 -14.47 -20.33 14.93
N ALA A 446 -13.47 -21.06 15.40
CA ALA A 446 -12.07 -20.79 15.11
C ALA A 446 -11.74 -20.84 13.62
N ARG A 447 -12.37 -21.76 12.87
CA ARG A 447 -12.20 -21.84 11.40
C ARG A 447 -12.86 -20.66 10.69
N ALA A 448 -14.06 -20.25 11.12
CA ALA A 448 -14.75 -19.09 10.56
C ALA A 448 -13.93 -17.81 10.81
N LEU A 449 -13.44 -17.61 12.04
CA LEU A 449 -12.52 -16.51 12.37
C LEU A 449 -11.25 -16.56 11.53
N ALA A 450 -10.61 -17.73 11.39
CA ALA A 450 -9.39 -17.86 10.60
C ALA A 450 -9.63 -17.43 9.14
N GLN A 451 -10.72 -17.88 8.51
CA GLN A 451 -11.07 -17.53 7.13
C GLN A 451 -11.34 -16.03 6.97
N HIS A 452 -11.96 -15.40 7.97
CA HIS A 452 -12.22 -13.96 7.95
C HIS A 452 -10.94 -13.13 8.15
N ILE A 453 -10.13 -13.52 9.13
CA ILE A 453 -8.85 -12.87 9.45
C ILE A 453 -7.82 -13.06 8.33
N GLU A 454 -7.85 -14.16 7.58
CA GLU A 454 -6.96 -14.38 6.42
C GLU A 454 -7.09 -13.30 5.34
N ARG A 455 -8.21 -12.57 5.30
CA ARG A 455 -8.45 -11.44 4.38
C ARG A 455 -7.64 -10.19 4.75
N LEU A 456 -7.17 -10.08 5.99
CA LEU A 456 -6.35 -8.95 6.41
C LEU A 456 -4.93 -9.03 5.83
N PRO A 457 -4.37 -7.88 5.40
CA PRO A 457 -2.94 -7.77 5.10
C PRO A 457 -2.10 -8.22 6.29
N LYS A 458 -0.93 -8.81 6.01
CA LYS A 458 -0.04 -9.39 7.03
C LYS A 458 1.11 -8.44 7.38
N ARG A 459 1.39 -8.29 8.68
CA ARG A 459 2.60 -7.62 9.19
C ARG A 459 3.58 -8.67 9.73
N CYS A 460 4.71 -8.81 9.03
CA CYS A 460 5.76 -9.79 9.33
C CYS A 460 7.04 -9.19 9.93
N SER A 461 7.15 -7.86 9.99
CA SER A 461 8.32 -7.13 10.45
C SER A 461 7.92 -5.91 11.27
N ALA A 462 8.91 -5.25 11.89
CA ALA A 462 8.69 -4.02 12.64
C ALA A 462 8.14 -2.89 11.75
N SER A 463 8.50 -2.89 10.48
CA SER A 463 7.98 -1.95 9.47
C SER A 463 6.46 -1.95 9.41
N VAL A 464 5.88 -0.76 9.35
CA VAL A 464 4.44 -0.58 9.09
C VAL A 464 4.07 -1.07 7.68
N ARG A 465 2.81 -1.47 7.49
CA ARG A 465 2.29 -1.99 6.22
C ARG A 465 0.91 -1.41 6.00
N SER A 466 0.52 -1.25 4.73
CA SER A 466 -0.85 -0.89 4.38
C SER A 466 -1.80 -2.01 4.81
N GLY A 467 -2.62 -1.72 5.81
CA GLY A 467 -3.72 -2.53 6.31
C GLY A 467 -5.05 -2.18 5.67
N LEU A 468 -6.13 -2.83 6.12
CA LEU A 468 -7.48 -2.42 5.74
C LEU A 468 -7.86 -1.14 6.47
N GLU A 469 -8.39 -0.17 5.75
CA GLU A 469 -8.85 1.12 6.28
C GLU A 469 -10.20 1.48 5.68
N GLY A 470 -10.87 2.48 6.27
CA GLY A 470 -12.02 3.09 5.62
C GLY A 470 -13.23 2.17 5.41
N VAL A 471 -13.77 2.19 4.19
CA VAL A 471 -14.94 1.38 3.80
C VAL A 471 -14.62 -0.11 3.81
N GLU A 472 -13.41 -0.49 3.41
CA GLU A 472 -12.98 -1.90 3.44
C GLU A 472 -12.87 -2.41 4.87
N LEU A 473 -12.29 -1.61 5.77
CA LEU A 473 -12.24 -1.92 7.18
C LEU A 473 -13.65 -1.98 7.79
N ARG A 474 -14.52 -1.03 7.44
CA ARG A 474 -15.91 -1.02 7.91
C ARG A 474 -16.63 -2.29 7.51
N ARG A 475 -16.60 -2.66 6.23
CA ARG A 475 -17.22 -3.90 5.73
C ARG A 475 -16.61 -5.12 6.42
N TRP A 476 -15.29 -5.14 6.60
CA TRP A 476 -14.62 -6.23 7.29
C TRP A 476 -15.07 -6.34 8.76
N LEU A 477 -15.27 -5.22 9.46
CA LEU A 477 -15.76 -5.19 10.84
C LEU A 477 -17.25 -5.56 10.94
N GLU A 478 -18.08 -5.14 9.99
CA GLU A 478 -19.49 -5.54 9.90
C GLU A 478 -19.61 -7.06 9.70
N GLU A 479 -18.80 -7.62 8.79
CA GLU A 479 -18.72 -9.07 8.60
C GLU A 479 -18.16 -9.79 9.83
N LEU A 480 -17.16 -9.21 10.51
CA LEU A 480 -16.65 -9.77 11.77
C LEU A 480 -17.74 -9.78 12.83
N ALA A 481 -18.51 -8.70 12.96
CA ALA A 481 -19.61 -8.57 13.90
C ALA A 481 -20.65 -9.68 13.69
N LEU A 482 -21.01 -9.95 12.43
CA LEU A 482 -21.91 -11.07 12.08
C LEU A 482 -21.31 -12.44 12.45
N VAL A 483 -20.00 -12.63 12.26
CA VAL A 483 -19.32 -13.87 12.68
C VAL A 483 -19.33 -14.00 14.21
N THR A 484 -19.07 -12.91 14.95
CA THR A 484 -19.08 -12.92 16.42
C THR A 484 -20.47 -13.15 16.98
N GLU A 485 -21.51 -12.58 16.36
CA GLU A 485 -22.92 -12.75 16.75
C GLU A 485 -23.39 -14.18 16.47
N HIS A 486 -23.03 -14.75 15.32
CA HIS A 486 -23.40 -16.13 14.99
C HIS A 486 -22.80 -17.17 15.95
N TRP A 487 -21.60 -16.88 16.47
CA TRP A 487 -20.89 -17.74 17.44
C TRP A 487 -20.84 -17.11 18.83
N GLU A 488 -21.91 -16.42 19.23
CA GLU A 488 -22.05 -15.81 20.55
C GLU A 488 -21.73 -16.83 21.66
N GLY A 489 -20.93 -16.42 22.65
CA GLY A 489 -20.46 -17.30 23.73
C GLY A 489 -19.27 -18.20 23.38
N ALA A 490 -18.95 -18.40 22.09
CA ALA A 490 -17.77 -19.16 21.65
C ALA A 490 -16.62 -18.27 21.16
N ILE A 491 -16.88 -16.99 20.87
CA ILE A 491 -15.88 -16.00 20.45
C ILE A 491 -15.75 -14.90 21.50
N ASP A 492 -14.52 -14.54 21.84
CA ASP A 492 -14.20 -13.42 22.72
C ASP A 492 -13.08 -12.56 22.10
N TRP A 493 -13.03 -11.28 22.45
CA TRP A 493 -11.96 -10.40 22.01
C TRP A 493 -11.63 -9.34 23.07
N ARG A 494 -10.37 -8.89 23.05
CA ARG A 494 -9.86 -7.80 23.89
C ARG A 494 -8.91 -6.91 23.10
N SER A 495 -8.71 -5.68 23.56
CA SER A 495 -7.76 -4.78 22.92
C SER A 495 -6.94 -3.95 23.90
N ILE A 496 -5.74 -3.59 23.46
CA ILE A 496 -4.84 -2.66 24.15
C ILE A 496 -4.50 -1.52 23.20
N ARG A 497 -4.69 -0.30 23.67
CA ARG A 497 -4.22 0.92 23.03
C ARG A 497 -2.88 1.34 23.62
N VAL A 498 -1.91 1.62 22.77
CA VAL A 498 -0.59 2.12 23.19
C VAL A 498 -0.66 3.64 23.37
N LYS A 499 -0.27 4.14 24.54
CA LYS A 499 -0.09 5.56 24.82
C LYS A 499 1.25 5.98 24.25
N SER A 500 1.24 6.93 23.31
CA SER A 500 2.47 7.56 22.84
C SER A 500 3.13 8.31 24.00
N ILE A 501 4.44 8.11 24.14
CA ILE A 501 5.32 8.98 24.91
C ILE A 501 5.98 9.87 23.85
N TYR A 502 5.63 11.15 23.84
CA TYR A 502 6.36 12.15 23.08
C TYR A 502 7.71 12.42 23.74
#